data_AF-A0A8S4MN27-F1
#
_entry.id   AF-A0A8S4MN27-F1
#
_cell.length_a   1.000
_cell.length_b   1.000
_cell.length_c   1.000
_cell.angle_alpha   90.00
_cell.angle_beta   90.00
_cell.angle_gamma   90.00
#
_symmetry.space_group_name_H-M   'P 1'
#
loop_
_entity.id
_entity.type
_entity.pdbx_description
1 polymer ?
#
loop_
_entity_poly.entity_id
_entity_poly.type
_entity_poly.pdbx_seq_one_letter_code
_entity_poly.pdbx_strand_id
1 'polypeptide(L)'
;MTRPDIYNRSSMDKEVSYSPHGGGGNFVLSTSTSGYTSAYGGCAPMRHDGYGSYYKIQDNRLTICVTAWKSNKETCAEKMAGGIEQALLDIQQLCTSSRM
;
A
#
# COMPACT_ATOMS: atom_id res chain seq x y z
N MET A 1 -17.15 5.98 33.04
CA MET A 1 -17.71 6.99 32.13
C MET A 1 -17.10 6.79 30.76
N THR A 2 -17.83 6.14 29.85
CA THR A 2 -17.45 6.00 28.44
C THR A 2 -17.75 7.33 27.73
N ARG A 3 -16.74 7.93 27.09
CA ARG A 3 -16.87 9.14 26.28
C ARG A 3 -17.83 8.86 25.10
N PRO A 4 -19.04 9.43 25.05
CA PRO A 4 -20.03 9.12 24.00
C PRO A 4 -19.66 9.70 22.62
N ASP A 5 -18.76 10.69 22.61
CA ASP A 5 -18.31 11.50 21.48
C ASP A 5 -17.45 10.75 20.45
N ILE A 6 -16.74 9.70 20.87
CA ILE A 6 -15.88 8.88 19.99
C ILE A 6 -16.65 7.99 19.00
N TYR A 7 -17.96 7.80 19.19
CA TYR A 7 -18.79 7.04 18.25
C TYR A 7 -19.58 7.93 17.27
N ASN A 8 -19.52 9.26 17.41
CA ASN A 8 -20.12 10.16 16.44
C ASN A 8 -19.18 10.32 15.23
N ARG A 9 -19.47 9.60 14.14
CA ARG A 9 -18.69 9.64 12.88
C ARG A 9 -18.40 11.06 12.41
N SER A 10 -19.37 11.98 12.58
CA SER A 10 -19.24 13.39 12.17
C SER A 10 -18.24 14.22 12.99
N SER A 11 -17.89 13.78 14.20
CA SER A 11 -16.83 14.40 15.01
C SER A 11 -15.47 13.82 14.65
N MET A 12 -15.39 12.50 14.40
CA MET A 12 -14.14 11.81 14.07
C MET A 12 -13.54 12.28 12.74
N ASP A 13 -14.37 12.50 11.71
CA ASP A 13 -13.89 12.94 10.40
C ASP A 13 -13.26 14.35 10.44
N LYS A 14 -13.56 15.14 11.48
CA LYS A 14 -13.06 16.51 11.67
C LYS A 14 -11.78 16.57 12.50
N GLU A 15 -11.36 15.46 13.09
CA GLU A 15 -10.09 15.39 13.81
C GLU A 15 -8.94 15.69 12.84
N VAL A 16 -8.02 16.58 13.23
CA VAL A 16 -6.90 17.02 12.39
C VAL A 16 -6.03 15.83 11.95
N SER A 17 -5.97 14.78 12.77
CA SER A 17 -5.22 13.57 12.47
C SER A 17 -5.92 12.63 11.48
N TYR A 18 -7.24 12.72 11.29
CA TYR A 18 -7.99 11.74 10.51
C TYR A 18 -7.49 11.65 9.06
N SER A 19 -7.41 12.78 8.37
CA SER A 19 -6.95 12.84 6.97
C SER A 19 -5.46 12.51 6.80
N PRO A 20 -4.51 13.06 7.60
CA PRO A 20 -3.09 12.68 7.51
C PRO A 20 -2.81 11.19 7.73
N HIS A 21 -3.63 10.50 8.53
CA HIS A 21 -3.52 9.04 8.73
C HIS A 21 -4.25 8.22 7.66
N GLY A 22 -4.77 8.87 6.61
CA GLY A 22 -5.39 8.22 5.46
C GLY A 22 -6.92 8.20 5.45
N GLY A 23 -7.57 8.72 6.50
CA GLY A 23 -9.01 8.88 6.58
C GLY A 23 -9.59 9.67 5.40
N GLY A 24 -10.81 9.32 4.98
CA GLY A 24 -11.46 9.97 3.83
C GLY A 24 -10.81 9.68 2.47
N GLY A 25 -10.03 8.59 2.34
CA GLY A 25 -9.37 8.22 1.08
C GLY A 25 -8.01 8.91 0.88
N ASN A 26 -7.31 9.24 1.96
CA ASN A 26 -6.03 9.95 1.93
C ASN A 26 -4.81 9.05 2.11
N PHE A 27 -4.93 7.75 1.88
CA PHE A 27 -3.77 6.87 1.93
C PHE A 27 -2.86 7.10 0.72
N VAL A 28 -1.63 7.55 0.98
CA VAL A 28 -0.58 7.65 -0.04
C VAL A 28 -0.26 6.28 -0.63
N LEU A 29 -0.37 5.21 0.17
CA LEU A 29 -0.17 3.84 -0.28
C LEU A 29 -1.45 3.02 -0.05
N SER A 30 -2.15 2.70 -1.13
CA SER A 30 -3.33 1.84 -1.14
C SER A 30 -2.92 0.41 -1.51
N THR A 31 -3.07 -0.57 -0.62
CA THR A 31 -2.63 -1.95 -0.90
C THR A 31 -3.70 -3.00 -0.68
N SER A 32 -3.59 -4.12 -1.41
CA SER A 32 -4.37 -5.32 -1.15
C SER A 32 -3.73 -6.58 -1.75
N THR A 33 -4.00 -7.72 -1.13
CA THR A 33 -3.67 -9.03 -1.70
C THR A 33 -4.83 -9.54 -2.55
N SER A 34 -4.53 -10.00 -3.77
CA SER A 34 -5.48 -10.72 -4.63
C SER A 34 -5.59 -12.21 -4.23
N GLY A 35 -4.89 -12.62 -3.17
CA GLY A 35 -4.87 -13.99 -2.67
C GLY A 35 -3.89 -14.89 -3.45
N TYR A 36 -4.28 -16.16 -3.56
CA TYR A 36 -3.44 -17.27 -4.06
C TYR A 36 -3.98 -17.85 -5.39
N THR A 37 -4.86 -17.12 -6.07
CA THR A 37 -5.51 -17.59 -7.31
C THR A 37 -4.79 -17.08 -8.57
N SER A 38 -5.24 -17.52 -9.75
CA SER A 38 -4.74 -17.00 -11.02
C SER A 38 -5.13 -15.53 -11.26
N ALA A 39 -6.22 -15.06 -10.65
CA ALA A 39 -6.71 -13.69 -10.81
C ALA A 39 -5.66 -12.65 -10.38
N TYR A 40 -5.59 -11.56 -11.13
CA TYR A 40 -4.62 -10.49 -10.92
C TYR A 40 -5.23 -9.16 -11.37
N GLY A 41 -4.98 -8.11 -10.61
CA GLY A 41 -5.43 -6.77 -10.94
C GLY A 41 -4.98 -5.76 -9.90
N GLY A 42 -5.29 -4.50 -10.19
CA GLY A 42 -5.05 -3.38 -9.30
C GLY A 42 -6.00 -2.24 -9.64
N CYS A 43 -6.19 -1.33 -8.68
CA CYS A 43 -6.94 -0.09 -8.89
C CYS A 43 -5.98 1.10 -8.99
N ALA A 44 -6.49 2.25 -9.43
CA ALA A 44 -5.76 3.50 -9.39
C ALA A 44 -5.45 3.93 -7.93
N PRO A 45 -4.44 4.79 -7.71
CA PRO A 45 -4.14 5.32 -6.38
C PRO A 45 -5.32 6.11 -5.77
N MET A 46 -5.46 6.05 -4.44
CA MET A 46 -6.47 6.84 -3.72
C MET A 46 -6.20 8.35 -3.75
N ARG A 47 -4.93 8.75 -3.89
CA ARG A 47 -4.50 10.14 -4.00
C ARG A 47 -3.73 10.40 -5.29
N HIS A 48 -3.70 11.66 -5.72
CA HIS A 48 -2.93 12.06 -6.91
C HIS A 48 -1.42 11.88 -6.74
N ASP A 49 -0.91 12.09 -5.53
CA ASP A 49 0.47 11.91 -5.08
C ASP A 49 0.73 10.53 -4.45
N GLY A 50 -0.13 9.55 -4.73
CA GLY A 50 -0.07 8.23 -4.13
C GLY A 50 0.22 7.08 -5.11
N TYR A 51 0.22 5.88 -4.55
CA TYR A 51 0.39 4.61 -5.24
C TYR A 51 -0.76 3.65 -4.92
N GLY A 52 -1.18 2.88 -5.91
CA GLY A 52 -1.86 1.60 -5.70
C GLY A 52 -0.82 0.49 -5.77
N SER A 53 -0.76 -0.41 -4.79
CA SER A 53 0.17 -1.54 -4.77
C SER A 53 -0.55 -2.82 -4.39
N TYR A 54 -0.73 -3.70 -5.37
CA TYR A 54 -1.49 -4.95 -5.22
C TYR A 54 -0.57 -6.11 -5.49
N TYR A 55 -0.79 -7.24 -4.83
CA TYR A 55 0.07 -8.40 -5.02
C TYR A 55 -0.70 -9.71 -4.93
N LYS A 56 -0.14 -10.76 -5.50
CA LYS A 56 -0.58 -12.13 -5.29
C LYS A 56 0.60 -13.04 -5.02
N ILE A 57 0.33 -14.09 -4.25
CA ILE A 57 1.34 -15.04 -3.80
C ILE A 57 1.13 -16.34 -4.56
N GLN A 58 2.21 -16.87 -5.13
CA GLN A 58 2.25 -18.16 -5.80
C GLN A 58 3.39 -18.98 -5.21
N ASP A 59 3.39 -20.29 -5.48
CA ASP A 59 4.31 -21.25 -4.87
C ASP A 59 5.80 -20.85 -4.95
N ASN A 60 6.21 -20.25 -6.07
CA ASN A 60 7.60 -19.89 -6.35
C ASN A 60 7.82 -18.42 -6.72
N ARG A 61 6.79 -17.56 -6.60
CA ARG A 61 6.91 -16.14 -6.95
C ARG A 61 5.85 -15.27 -6.29
N LEU A 62 6.20 -13.99 -6.13
CA LEU A 62 5.26 -12.92 -5.86
C LEU A 62 5.02 -12.16 -7.17
N THR A 63 3.76 -11.85 -7.50
CA THR A 63 3.44 -10.95 -8.64
C THR A 63 2.88 -9.66 -8.08
N ILE A 64 3.45 -8.52 -8.46
CA ILE A 64 3.10 -7.20 -7.93
C ILE A 64 2.55 -6.31 -9.07
N CYS A 65 1.46 -5.61 -8.79
CA CYS A 65 0.88 -4.54 -9.61
C CYS A 65 1.08 -3.21 -8.89
N VAL A 66 1.85 -2.28 -9.48
CA VAL A 66 1.97 -0.92 -8.97
C VAL A 66 1.34 0.05 -9.94
N THR A 67 0.52 0.97 -9.42
CA THR A 67 -0.12 2.05 -10.18
C THR A 67 0.26 3.40 -9.57
N ALA A 68 0.44 4.39 -10.44
CA ALA A 68 0.72 5.79 -10.08
C ALA A 68 0.16 6.70 -11.18
N TRP A 69 -0.12 7.95 -10.86
CA TRP A 69 -0.59 8.93 -11.85
C TRP A 69 0.59 9.51 -12.64
N LYS A 70 0.62 9.30 -13.96
CA LYS A 70 1.68 9.88 -14.83
C LYS A 70 1.76 11.41 -14.76
N SER A 71 0.65 12.07 -14.41
CA SER A 71 0.58 13.51 -14.22
C SER A 71 1.30 14.00 -12.96
N ASN A 72 1.53 13.12 -11.98
CA ASN A 72 2.25 13.47 -10.76
C ASN A 72 3.72 13.11 -10.91
N LYS A 73 4.60 14.13 -10.86
CA LYS A 73 6.04 13.97 -11.09
C LYS A 73 6.80 13.38 -9.90
N GLU A 74 6.20 13.37 -8.72
CA GLU A 74 6.79 12.82 -7.50
C GLU A 74 6.59 11.30 -7.41
N THR A 75 5.57 10.77 -8.11
CA THR A 75 5.28 9.34 -8.15
C THR A 75 5.77 8.66 -9.43
N CYS A 76 6.31 7.44 -9.32
CA CYS A 76 6.70 6.63 -10.47
C CYS A 76 6.49 5.14 -10.16
N ALA A 77 5.54 4.51 -10.84
CA ALA A 77 5.15 3.12 -10.58
C ALA A 77 6.30 2.16 -10.83
N GLU A 78 7.10 2.39 -11.88
CA GLU A 78 8.25 1.55 -12.22
C GLU A 78 9.35 1.60 -11.15
N LYS A 79 9.67 2.81 -10.66
CA LYS A 79 10.66 2.97 -9.57
C LYS A 79 10.18 2.34 -8.28
N MET A 80 8.90 2.51 -7.94
CA MET A 80 8.31 1.90 -6.75
C MET A 80 8.32 0.38 -6.85
N ALA A 81 7.94 -0.20 -8.01
CA ALA A 81 7.99 -1.63 -8.23
C ALA A 81 9.41 -2.20 -8.09
N GLY A 82 10.41 -1.56 -8.71
CA GLY A 82 11.82 -1.94 -8.56
C GLY A 82 12.33 -1.80 -7.12
N GLY A 83 11.87 -0.79 -6.39
CA GLY A 83 12.18 -0.63 -4.96
C GLY A 83 11.58 -1.75 -4.10
N ILE A 84 10.36 -2.19 -4.39
CA ILE A 84 9.74 -3.34 -3.70
C ILE A 84 10.53 -4.62 -4.01
N GLU A 85 10.87 -4.86 -5.27
CA GLU A 85 11.68 -6.02 -5.68
C GLU A 85 13.02 -6.05 -4.94
N GLN A 86 13.75 -4.94 -4.94
CA GLN A 86 15.03 -4.85 -4.24
C GLN A 86 14.87 -5.10 -2.73
N ALA A 87 13.88 -4.48 -2.09
CA ALA A 87 13.64 -4.67 -0.66
C ALA A 87 13.31 -6.14 -0.31
N LEU A 88 12.57 -6.85 -1.17
CA LEU A 88 12.28 -8.27 -0.97
C LEU A 88 13.53 -9.14 -1.11
N LEU A 89 14.41 -8.83 -2.07
CA LEU A 89 15.70 -9.50 -2.23
C LEU A 89 16.62 -9.25 -1.04
N ASP A 90 16.68 -8.02 -0.54
CA ASP A 90 17.47 -7.66 0.63
C ASP A 90 16.99 -8.43 1.88
N ILE A 91 15.67 -8.50 2.09
CA ILE A 91 15.06 -9.28 3.18
C ILE A 91 15.40 -10.76 3.02
N GLN A 92 15.28 -11.31 1.81
CA GLN A 92 15.65 -12.70 1.54
C GLN A 92 17.12 -12.97 1.88
N GLN A 93 18.03 -12.08 1.49
CA GLN A 93 19.44 -12.19 1.79
C GLN A 93 19.69 -12.16 3.31
N LEU A 94 19.07 -11.25 4.05
CA LEU A 94 19.19 -11.17 5.51
C LEU A 94 18.68 -12.46 6.20
N CYS A 95 17.55 -13.00 5.75
CA CYS A 95 16.95 -14.20 6.32
C CYS A 95 17.73 -15.50 5.99
N THR A 96 18.49 -15.50 4.91
CA THR A 96 19.27 -16.68 4.46
C THR A 96 20.72 -16.63 4.90
N SER A 97 21.32 -15.44 5.00
CA SER A 97 22.71 -15.25 5.48
C SER A 97 22.88 -15.44 6.98
N SER A 98 21.83 -15.21 7.78
CA SER A 98 21.83 -15.42 9.25
C SER A 98 21.80 -16.90 9.67
N ARG A 99 21.83 -17.83 8.72
CA ARG A 99 21.91 -19.28 8.97
C ARG A 99 23.34 -19.83 8.96
N MET A 100 24.35 -18.97 9.08
CA MET A 100 25.75 -19.36 9.31
C MET A 100 26.14 -19.25 10.78
#